data_AF-A0A9D2M4H4-F1
#
_entry.id   AF-A0A9D2M4H4-F1
#
_cell.length_a   1.000
_cell.length_b   1.000
_cell.length_c   1.000
_cell.angle_alpha   90.00
_cell.angle_beta   90.00
_cell.angle_gamma   90.00
#
_symmetry.space_group_name_H-M   'P 1'
#
loop_
_entity.id
_entity.type
_entity.pdbx_description
1 polymer ?
#
loop_
_entity_poly.entity_id
_entity_poly.type
_entity_poly.pdbx_seq_one_letter_code
_entity_poly.pdbx_strand_id
1 'polypeptide(L)' 'MAFKIPSIPPTTNKTVRFPNDLIERVEALICNKDCTFSAFVVAAVRAAVEEVESSENTLSEKE' A
#
# COMPACT_ATOMS: atom_id res chain seq x y z
N MET A 1 -28.63 15.34 13.78
CA MET A 1 -27.69 14.30 13.27
C MET A 1 -26.52 14.26 14.24
N ALA A 2 -26.22 13.08 14.80
CA ALA A 2 -25.06 12.94 15.70
C ALA A 2 -23.78 12.86 14.86
N PHE A 3 -22.82 13.72 15.15
CA PHE A 3 -21.50 13.68 14.54
C PHE A 3 -20.78 12.40 15.00
N LYS A 4 -20.46 11.51 14.06
CA LYS A 4 -19.75 10.26 14.33
C LYS A 4 -18.26 10.53 14.10
N ILE A 5 -17.45 10.38 15.14
CA ILE A 5 -16.01 10.58 15.04
C ILE A 5 -15.45 9.50 14.10
N PRO A 6 -14.71 9.88 13.04
CA PRO A 6 -14.08 8.91 12.14
C PRO A 6 -13.00 8.14 12.91
N SER A 7 -13.19 6.83 13.07
CA SER A 7 -12.22 5.94 13.68
C SER A 7 -11.17 5.54 12.63
N ILE A 8 -10.18 6.39 12.44
CA ILE A 8 -9.04 6.07 11.58
C ILE A 8 -8.13 5.10 12.35
N PRO A 9 -7.74 3.95 11.79
CA PRO A 9 -6.84 3.02 12.45
C PRO A 9 -5.50 3.71 12.78
N PRO A 10 -4.82 3.32 13.86
CA PRO A 10 -3.54 3.89 14.23
C PRO A 10 -2.50 3.63 13.13
N THR A 11 -1.75 4.66 12.75
CA THR A 11 -0.66 4.56 11.76
C THR A 11 0.67 4.97 12.39
N THR A 12 1.77 4.37 11.92
CA THR A 12 3.13 4.69 12.36
C THR A 12 3.95 5.14 11.16
N ASN A 13 4.66 6.26 11.26
CA ASN A 13 5.56 6.73 10.21
C ASN A 13 6.81 5.83 10.15
N LYS A 14 7.16 5.37 8.95
CA LYS A 14 8.39 4.63 8.67
C LYS A 14 9.09 5.28 7.48
N THR A 15 10.38 5.58 7.65
CA THR A 15 11.22 6.15 6.59
C THR A 15 11.99 5.04 5.89
N VAL A 16 11.88 4.97 4.56
CA VAL A 16 12.61 4.04 3.70
C VAL A 16 13.18 4.79 2.50
N ARG A 17 14.25 4.27 1.88
CA ARG A 17 14.84 4.89 0.68
C ARG A 17 14.37 4.20 -0.58
N PHE A 18 13.93 4.99 -1.55
CA PHE A 18 13.59 4.55 -2.89
C PHE A 18 14.68 5.00 -3.86
N PRO A 19 15.05 4.16 -4.85
CA PRO A 19 15.83 4.59 -6.01
C PRO A 19 15.13 5.73 -6.75
N ASN A 20 15.90 6.71 -7.25
CA ASN A 20 15.35 7.88 -7.94
C ASN A 20 14.56 7.49 -9.21
N ASP A 21 15.04 6.51 -9.97
CA ASP A 21 14.34 5.95 -11.14
C ASP A 21 12.92 5.46 -10.79
N LEU A 22 12.77 4.78 -9.65
CA LEU A 22 11.48 4.28 -9.21
C LEU A 22 10.55 5.42 -8.78
N ILE A 23 11.08 6.47 -8.16
CA ILE A 23 10.29 7.64 -7.78
C ILE A 23 9.72 8.30 -9.04
N GLU A 24 10.57 8.63 -10.00
CA GLU A 24 10.16 9.26 -11.27
C GLU A 24 9.11 8.42 -12.00
N ARG A 25 9.31 7.10 -12.05
CA ARG A 25 8.37 6.19 -12.70
C ARG A 25 7.03 6.13 -11.98
N VAL A 26 7.02 6.10 -10.65
CA VAL A 26 5.77 6.11 -9.87
C VAL A 26 5.05 7.45 -10.03
N GLU A 27 5.78 8.57 -9.96
CA GLU A 27 5.22 9.91 -10.15
C GLU A 27 4.59 10.08 -11.53
N ALA A 28 5.24 9.59 -12.58
CA ALA A 28 4.67 9.57 -13.92
C ALA A 28 3.39 8.71 -14.00
N LEU A 29 3.36 7.56 -13.31
CA LEU A 29 2.20 6.66 -13.28
C LEU A 29 1.00 7.23 -12.51
N ILE A 30 1.24 8.02 -11.47
CA ILE A 30 0.18 8.65 -10.68
C ILE A 30 -0.16 10.06 -11.16
N CYS A 31 0.56 10.58 -12.17
CA CYS A 31 0.23 11.84 -12.80
C CYS A 31 -1.21 11.82 -13.35
N ASN A 32 -2.00 12.83 -12.99
CA ASN A 32 -3.43 12.93 -13.30
C ASN A 32 -4.33 11.86 -12.65
N LYS A 33 -3.82 11.11 -11.67
CA LYS A 33 -4.64 10.31 -10.76
C LYS A 33 -4.81 11.10 -9.48
N ASP A 34 -6.02 11.11 -8.92
CA ASP A 34 -6.30 11.72 -7.62
C ASP A 34 -5.70 10.89 -6.46
N CYS A 35 -4.41 10.55 -6.53
CA CYS A 35 -3.70 9.78 -5.53
C CYS A 35 -2.31 10.36 -5.26
N THR A 36 -1.87 10.23 -4.00
CA THR A 36 -0.53 10.65 -3.58
C THR A 36 0.45 9.49 -3.69
N PHE A 37 1.75 9.80 -3.76
CA PHE A 37 2.81 8.80 -3.71
C PHE A 37 2.69 7.88 -2.47
N SER A 38 2.39 8.45 -1.30
CA SER A 38 2.19 7.68 -0.08
C SER A 38 0.99 6.73 -0.16
N ALA A 39 -0.14 7.17 -0.73
CA ALA A 39 -1.31 6.32 -0.91
C ALA A 39 -1.02 5.16 -1.88
N PHE A 40 -0.29 5.45 -2.96
CA PHE A 40 0.15 4.43 -3.91
C PHE A 40 1.06 3.39 -3.23
N VAL A 41 2.08 3.82 -2.49
CA VAL A 41 3.00 2.91 -1.78
C VAL A 41 2.25 2.05 -0.76
N VAL A 42 1.33 2.63 0.01
CA VAL A 42 0.52 1.87 0.97
C VAL A 42 -0.35 0.81 0.26
N ALA A 43 -0.96 1.15 -0.87
CA ALA A 43 -1.76 0.21 -1.65
C ALA A 43 -0.90 -0.92 -2.25
N ALA A 44 0.25 -0.57 -2.82
CA ALA A 44 1.18 -1.54 -3.40
C ALA A 44 1.72 -2.52 -2.35
N VAL A 45 2.11 -2.02 -1.18
CA VAL A 45 2.59 -2.86 -0.08
C VAL A 45 1.48 -3.76 0.46
N ARG A 46 0.24 -3.27 0.59
CA ARG A 46 -0.90 -4.11 0.99
C ARG A 46 -1.14 -5.26 0.01
N ALA A 47 -1.15 -4.96 -1.29
CA ALA A 47 -1.33 -5.98 -2.33
C ALA A 47 -0.20 -7.02 -2.30
N ALA A 48 1.05 -6.59 -2.13
CA ALA A 48 2.20 -7.49 -2.04
C ALA A 48 2.14 -8.38 -0.78
N VAL A 49 1.69 -7.85 0.36
CA VAL A 49 1.50 -8.65 1.59
C VAL A 49 0.38 -9.68 1.39
N GLU A 50 -0.77 -9.27 0.85
CA GLU A 50 -1.90 -10.17 0.58
C GLU A 50 -1.54 -11.28 -0.41
N GLU A 51 -0.74 -10.99 -1.43
CA GLU A 51 -0.24 -11.97 -2.40
C GLU A 51 0.66 -13.02 -1.72
N VAL A 52 1.57 -12.58 -0.82
CA VAL A 52 2.43 -13.48 -0.05
C VAL A 52 1.60 -14.35 0.90
N GLU A 53 0.69 -13.75 1.68
CA GLU A 53 -0.17 -14.48 2.61
C GLU A 53 -1.09 -15.48 1.88
N SER A 54 -1.63 -15.09 0.72
CA SER A 54 -2.45 -15.97 -0.12
C SER A 54 -1.62 -17.11 -0.71
N SER A 55 -0.39 -16.84 -1.13
CA SER A 55 0.53 -17.85 -1.68
C SER A 55 0.95 -18.87 -0.61
N GLU A 56 1.24 -18.41 0.61
CA GLU A 56 1.53 -19.29 1.75
C GLU A 56 0.32 -20.17 2.12
N ASN A 57 -0.90 -19.62 2.04
CA ASN A 57 -2.12 -20.40 2.28
C ASN A 57 -2.37 -21.46 1.19
N THR A 58 -2.02 -21.18 -0.08
CA THR A 58 -2.12 -22.18 -1.17
C THR A 58 -1.05 -23.27 -1.15
N LEU A 59 0.03 -23.10 -0.37
CA LEU A 59 1.03 -24.15 -0.15
C LEU A 59 0.63 -25.14 0.97
N SER A 60 -0.38 -24.82 1.79
CA SER A 60 -0.80 -25.68 2.91
C SER A 60 -1.90 -26.69 2.56
N GLU A 61 -2.52 -26.64 1.37
CA GLU A 61 -3.58 -27.56 0.95
C GLU A 61 -3.11 -28.62 -0.08
N LYS A 62 -1.79 -28.79 -0.23
CA LYS A 62 -1.16 -29.76 -1.15
C LYS A 62 -0.40 -30.90 -0.46
N GLU A 63 -0.70 -31.18 0.81
CA GLU A 63 -0.23 -32.41 1.50
C GLU A 63 -1.37 -33.38 1.82
#